data_AF-A0A9X3WYL2-F1
#
_entry.id   AF-A0A9X3WYL2-F1
#
_cell.length_a   1.000
_cell.length_b   1.000
_cell.length_c   1.000
_cell.angle_alpha   90.00
_cell.angle_beta   90.00
_cell.angle_gamma   90.00
#
_symmetry.space_group_name_H-M   'P 1'
#
loop_
_entity.id
_entity.type
_entity.pdbx_description
1 polymer ?
#
loop_
_entity_poly.entity_id
_entity_poly.type
_entity_poly.pdbx_seq_one_letter_code
_entity_poly.pdbx_strand_id
1 'polypeptide(L)'
;MSTTVIIGIGVVIILALLSPFFSKKSETKSYIEQDHDIQEKERVFTQLADLEYDYQMGKLAESDFIETKNELTVKAAQFVRPTERNIEKLKSQVDDEINDYLEKHGLVPSQEVNHEN
;
A
#
# COMPACT_ATOMS: atom_id res chain seq x y z
N MET A 1 -24.69 42.58 36.16
CA MET A 1 -23.69 41.80 35.38
C MET A 1 -22.69 42.79 34.82
N SER A 2 -21.41 42.64 35.18
CA SER A 2 -20.37 43.62 34.86
C SER A 2 -20.02 43.54 33.37
N THR A 3 -19.85 44.69 32.73
CA THR A 3 -19.49 44.82 31.30
C THR A 3 -18.26 43.99 30.91
N THR A 4 -17.36 43.72 31.86
CA THR A 4 -16.20 42.83 31.73
C THR A 4 -16.57 41.38 31.38
N VAL A 5 -17.70 40.87 31.89
CA VAL A 5 -18.18 39.51 31.60
C VAL A 5 -18.67 39.40 30.16
N ILE A 6 -19.35 40.45 29.67
CA ILE A 6 -19.88 40.51 28.30
C ILE A 6 -18.72 40.56 27.29
N ILE A 7 -17.69 41.36 27.58
CA ILE A 7 -16.48 41.44 26.75
C ILE A 7 -15.74 40.10 26.71
N GLY A 8 -15.59 39.43 27.87
CA GLY A 8 -14.93 38.13 27.96
C GLY A 8 -15.63 37.05 27.13
N ILE A 9 -16.96 36.97 27.19
CA ILE A 9 -17.75 36.01 26.40
C ILE A 9 -17.61 36.30 24.89
N GLY A 10 -17.61 37.57 24.50
CA GLY A 10 -17.43 37.98 23.10
C GLY A 10 -16.10 37.51 22.52
N VAL A 11 -15.01 37.63 23.27
CA VAL A 11 -13.67 37.19 22.82
C VAL A 11 -13.61 35.67 22.63
N VAL A 12 -14.22 34.89 23.51
CA VAL A 12 -14.25 33.42 23.40
C VAL A 12 -15.02 32.97 22.16
N ILE A 13 -16.15 33.63 21.86
CA ILE A 13 -16.93 33.33 20.65
C ILE A 13 -16.14 33.67 19.38
N ILE A 14 -15.44 34.81 19.36
CA ILE A 14 -14.60 35.20 18.22
C ILE A 14 -13.48 34.17 17.99
N LEU A 15 -12.80 33.72 19.05
CA LEU A 15 -11.77 32.68 18.96
C LEU A 15 -12.35 31.34 18.48
N ALA A 16 -13.54 30.96 18.95
CA ALA A 16 -14.23 29.75 18.49
C ALA A 16 -14.60 29.81 17.00
N LEU A 17 -15.00 30.99 16.49
CA LEU A 17 -15.32 31.19 15.07
C LEU A 17 -14.08 31.26 14.18
N LEU A 18 -12.92 31.65 14.72
CA LEU A 18 -11.64 31.63 14.03
C LEU A 18 -10.93 30.26 14.08
N SER A 19 -11.35 29.38 15.00
CA SER A 19 -10.85 27.99 15.12
C SER A 19 -10.86 27.18 13.81
N PRO A 20 -11.95 27.16 13.00
CA PRO A 20 -11.96 26.42 11.74
C PRO A 20 -11.04 27.02 10.67
N PHE A 21 -10.64 28.29 10.80
CA PHE A 21 -9.79 28.96 9.81
C PHE A 21 -8.31 28.56 9.93
N PHE A 22 -7.86 28.12 11.12
CA PHE A 22 -6.48 27.64 11.34
C PHE A 22 -6.28 26.14 11.11
N SER A 23 -7.36 25.37 10.86
CA SER A 23 -7.30 23.89 10.80
C SER A 23 -7.17 23.30 9.39
N LYS A 24 -6.91 24.10 8.35
CA LYS A 24 -6.60 23.56 7.01
C LYS A 24 -5.11 23.63 6.70
N LYS A 25 -4.35 22.74 7.34
CA LYS A 25 -3.05 22.32 6.80
C LYS A 25 -3.29 21.19 5.80
N SER A 26 -3.46 21.58 4.54
CA SER A 26 -3.18 20.81 3.32
C SER A 26 -3.70 19.36 3.21
N GLU A 27 -4.86 19.18 2.59
CA GLU A 27 -5.27 17.90 1.94
C GLU A 27 -5.53 18.07 0.44
N THR A 28 -4.82 18.96 -0.24
CA THR A 28 -4.94 19.12 -1.71
C THR A 28 -3.78 18.49 -2.48
N LYS A 29 -2.80 17.90 -1.79
CA LYS A 29 -1.66 17.21 -2.42
C LYS A 29 -1.93 15.73 -2.75
N SER A 30 -2.99 15.14 -2.19
CA SER A 30 -3.14 13.69 -2.08
C SER A 30 -3.50 12.94 -3.38
N TYR A 31 -4.25 13.54 -4.31
CA TYR A 31 -4.74 12.78 -5.48
C TYR A 31 -3.68 12.60 -6.57
N ILE A 32 -2.84 13.62 -6.84
CA ILE A 32 -1.80 13.54 -7.88
C ILE A 32 -0.59 12.73 -7.41
N GLU A 33 -0.19 12.86 -6.13
CA GLU A 33 0.89 12.04 -5.56
C GLU A 33 0.49 10.56 -5.45
N GLN A 34 -0.78 10.24 -5.16
CA GLN A 34 -1.26 8.86 -5.08
C GLN A 34 -1.30 8.16 -6.44
N ASP A 35 -1.73 8.86 -7.50
CA ASP A 35 -1.76 8.30 -8.86
C ASP A 35 -0.33 8.04 -9.38
N HIS A 36 0.61 8.94 -9.10
CA HIS A 36 2.02 8.75 -9.42
C HIS A 36 2.63 7.55 -8.67
N ASP A 37 2.33 7.38 -7.38
CA ASP A 37 2.83 6.28 -6.56
C ASP A 37 2.29 4.92 -7.05
N ILE A 38 1.01 4.86 -7.46
CA ILE A 38 0.40 3.66 -8.04
C ILE A 38 1.04 3.30 -9.39
N GLN A 39 1.21 4.28 -10.28
CA GLN A 39 1.84 4.06 -11.58
C GLN A 39 3.31 3.63 -11.45
N GLU A 40 4.04 4.23 -10.51
CA GLU A 40 5.44 3.88 -10.26
C GLU A 40 5.57 2.49 -9.64
N LYS A 41 4.67 2.12 -8.73
CA LYS A 41 4.54 0.75 -8.23
C LYS A 41 4.32 -0.24 -9.37
N GLU A 42 3.28 -0.06 -10.18
CA GLU A 42 2.95 -0.96 -11.30
C GLU A 42 4.15 -1.13 -12.24
N ARG A 43 4.85 -0.04 -12.55
CA ARG A 43 6.05 -0.05 -13.37
C ARG A 43 7.17 -0.90 -12.76
N VAL A 44 7.49 -0.71 -11.48
CA VAL A 44 8.57 -1.46 -10.81
C VAL A 44 8.25 -2.95 -10.74
N PHE A 45 7.00 -3.31 -10.44
CA PHE A 45 6.58 -4.71 -10.40
C PHE A 45 6.57 -5.37 -11.78
N THR A 46 6.14 -4.63 -12.82
CA THR A 46 6.22 -5.11 -14.21
C THR A 46 7.66 -5.35 -14.64
N GLN A 47 8.57 -4.43 -14.32
CA GLN A 47 10.00 -4.59 -14.61
C GLN A 47 10.62 -5.81 -13.92
N LEU A 48 10.21 -6.11 -12.68
CA LEU A 48 10.61 -7.33 -11.98
C LEU A 48 10.11 -8.59 -12.69
N ALA A 49 8.85 -8.59 -13.15
CA ALA A 49 8.27 -9.72 -13.88
C ALA A 49 8.96 -9.95 -15.23
N ASP A 50 9.20 -8.88 -15.99
CA ASP A 50 9.93 -8.95 -17.26
C ASP A 50 11.37 -9.46 -17.07
N LEU A 51 12.05 -8.99 -16.02
CA LEU A 51 13.40 -9.43 -15.67
C LEU A 51 13.44 -10.94 -15.35
N GLU A 52 12.49 -11.44 -14.56
CA GLU A 52 12.40 -12.86 -14.24
C GLU A 52 12.06 -13.69 -15.47
N TYR A 53 11.18 -13.19 -16.34
CA TYR A 53 10.85 -13.84 -17.60
C TYR A 53 12.09 -13.97 -18.51
N ASP A 54 12.86 -12.90 -18.69
CA ASP A 54 14.04 -12.91 -19.54
C ASP A 54 15.16 -13.82 -18.99
N TYR A 55 15.31 -13.89 -17.66
CA TYR A 55 16.21 -14.86 -17.03
C TYR A 55 15.75 -16.30 -17.24
N GLN A 56 14.46 -16.61 -17.02
CA GLN A 56 13.91 -17.95 -17.26
C GLN A 56 14.02 -18.40 -18.72
N MET A 57 13.93 -17.45 -19.65
CA MET A 57 14.13 -17.69 -21.08
C MET A 57 15.61 -17.79 -21.49
N GLY A 58 16.54 -17.69 -20.53
CA GLY A 58 17.99 -17.79 -20.77
C GLY A 58 18.56 -16.62 -21.58
N LYS A 59 17.85 -15.48 -21.65
CA LYS A 59 18.30 -14.29 -22.38
C LYS A 59 19.23 -13.40 -21.55
N LEU A 60 19.29 -13.64 -20.24
CA LEU A 60 20.04 -12.84 -19.28
C LEU A 60 21.00 -13.73 -18.49
N ALA A 61 22.21 -13.25 -18.26
CA ALA A 61 23.17 -13.92 -17.40
C ALA A 61 22.72 -13.83 -15.93
N GLU A 62 23.05 -14.86 -15.13
CA GLU A 62 22.68 -14.90 -13.71
C GLU A 62 23.27 -13.72 -12.91
N SER A 63 24.48 -13.29 -13.23
CA SER A 63 25.11 -12.11 -12.60
C SER A 63 24.26 -10.86 -12.78
N ASP A 64 23.83 -10.62 -14.01
CA ASP A 64 23.11 -9.41 -14.41
C ASP A 64 21.66 -9.45 -13.90
N PHE A 65 21.09 -10.65 -13.85
CA PHE A 65 19.81 -10.93 -13.21
C PHE A 65 19.86 -10.58 -11.72
N ILE A 66 20.84 -11.10 -10.96
CA ILE A 66 20.93 -10.88 -9.52
C ILE A 66 21.14 -9.39 -9.20
N GLU A 67 22.01 -8.71 -9.95
CA GLU A 67 22.27 -7.28 -9.79
C GLU A 67 20.97 -6.47 -10.01
N THR A 68 20.33 -6.65 -11.17
CA THR A 68 19.12 -5.91 -11.52
C THR A 68 17.95 -6.24 -10.61
N LYS A 69 17.82 -7.51 -10.21
CA LYS A 69 16.77 -7.97 -9.29
C LYS A 69 16.91 -7.31 -7.92
N ASN A 70 18.13 -7.21 -7.40
CA ASN A 70 18.37 -6.56 -6.12
C ASN A 70 17.99 -5.07 -6.16
N GLU A 71 18.37 -4.35 -7.22
CA GLU A 71 18.01 -2.94 -7.38
C GLU A 71 16.50 -2.72 -7.46
N LEU A 72 15.80 -3.52 -8.28
CA LEU A 72 14.35 -3.42 -8.41
C LEU A 72 13.63 -3.85 -7.13
N THR A 73 14.15 -4.84 -6.41
CA THR A 73 13.59 -5.29 -5.12
C THR A 73 13.67 -4.18 -4.06
N VAL A 74 14.78 -3.45 -4.01
CA VAL A 74 14.92 -2.30 -3.10
C VAL A 74 13.92 -1.20 -3.45
N LYS A 75 13.65 -0.96 -4.74
CA LYS A 75 12.60 -0.02 -5.18
C LYS A 75 11.20 -0.54 -4.82
N ALA A 76 10.91 -1.82 -5.08
CA ALA A 76 9.64 -2.46 -4.77
C ALA A 76 9.32 -2.40 -3.27
N ALA A 77 10.33 -2.59 -2.41
CA ALA A 77 10.19 -2.52 -0.95
C ALA A 77 9.66 -1.17 -0.43
N GLN A 78 9.83 -0.08 -1.20
CA GLN A 78 9.30 1.24 -0.86
C GLN A 78 7.77 1.27 -0.97
N PHE A 79 7.20 0.54 -1.94
CA PHE A 79 5.76 0.42 -2.18
C PHE A 79 5.08 -0.69 -1.36
N VAL A 80 5.88 -1.56 -0.72
CA VAL A 80 5.40 -2.65 0.14
C VAL A 80 5.40 -2.24 1.63
N ARG A 81 5.75 -0.98 1.95
CA ARG A 81 5.73 -0.51 3.34
C ARG A 81 4.32 -0.58 3.95
N PRO A 82 4.23 -1.01 5.22
CA PRO A 82 3.03 -1.64 5.75
C PRO A 82 1.96 -0.62 6.12
N THR A 83 0.80 -0.68 5.47
CA THR A 83 -0.44 -0.16 6.07
C THR A 83 -0.81 -0.95 7.33
N GLU A 84 -0.25 -2.15 7.56
CA GLU A 84 -0.56 -2.97 8.74
C GLU A 84 0.67 -3.62 9.37
N ARG A 85 0.79 -3.41 10.69
CA ARG A 85 1.80 -3.97 11.60
C ARG A 85 1.69 -5.50 11.79
N ASN A 86 1.26 -6.27 10.80
CA ASN A 86 1.09 -7.72 10.97
C ASN A 86 1.20 -8.50 9.65
N ILE A 87 2.44 -8.81 9.26
CA ILE A 87 2.77 -9.58 8.04
C ILE A 87 2.05 -10.95 8.01
N GLU A 88 1.81 -11.54 9.18
CA GLU A 88 1.11 -12.82 9.32
C GLU A 88 -0.38 -12.72 8.95
N LYS A 89 -0.99 -11.56 9.24
CA LYS A 89 -2.39 -11.27 8.88
C LYS A 89 -2.55 -10.95 7.39
N LEU A 90 -1.51 -10.41 6.75
CA LEU A 90 -1.47 -10.24 5.30
C LEU A 90 -1.36 -11.58 4.58
N LYS A 91 -0.51 -12.50 5.07
CA LYS A 91 -0.41 -13.84 4.48
C LYS A 91 -1.75 -14.58 4.51
N SER A 92 -2.43 -14.59 5.65
CA SER A 92 -3.76 -15.20 5.78
C SER A 92 -4.78 -14.61 4.80
N GLN A 93 -4.84 -13.28 4.68
CA GLN A 93 -5.77 -12.63 3.75
C GLN A 93 -5.46 -12.93 2.29
N VAL A 94 -4.18 -13.03 1.93
CA VAL A 94 -3.75 -13.40 0.58
C VAL A 94 -4.14 -14.85 0.27
N ASP A 95 -3.95 -15.76 1.22
CA ASP A 95 -4.32 -17.18 1.05
C ASP A 95 -5.85 -17.36 0.93
N ASP A 96 -6.63 -16.57 1.68
CA ASP A 96 -8.10 -16.57 1.62
C ASP A 96 -8.62 -16.08 0.25
N GLU A 97 -8.06 -15.00 -0.28
CA GLU A 97 -8.45 -14.43 -1.57
C GLU A 97 -8.06 -15.34 -2.75
N ILE A 98 -6.91 -16.00 -2.66
CA ILE A 98 -6.48 -17.00 -3.65
C ILE A 98 -7.47 -18.17 -3.69
N ASN A 99 -7.93 -18.64 -2.54
CA ASN A 99 -8.90 -19.74 -2.47
C ASN A 99 -10.26 -19.37 -3.06
N ASP A 100 -10.79 -18.17 -2.77
CA ASP A 100 -12.04 -17.70 -3.37
C ASP A 100 -11.95 -17.61 -4.90
N TYR A 101 -10.81 -17.10 -5.40
CA TYR A 101 -10.55 -17.03 -6.84
C TYR A 101 -10.52 -18.42 -7.50
N LEU A 102 -9.89 -19.40 -6.85
CA LEU A 102 -9.80 -20.77 -7.35
C LEU A 102 -11.16 -21.49 -7.34
N GLU A 103 -11.97 -21.29 -6.29
CA GLU A 103 -13.32 -21.86 -6.18
C GLU A 103 -14.25 -21.30 -7.28
N LYS A 104 -14.22 -19.98 -7.47
CA LYS A 104 -15.05 -19.29 -8.47
C LYS A 104 -14.75 -19.69 -9.91
N HIS A 105 -13.52 -20.07 -10.21
CA HIS A 105 -13.08 -20.47 -11.55
C HIS A 105 -12.99 -21.99 -11.74
N GLY A 106 -13.38 -22.78 -10.74
CA GLY A 106 -13.31 -24.25 -10.80
C GLY A 106 -11.88 -24.78 -10.89
N LEU A 107 -10.91 -24.00 -10.40
CA LEU A 107 -9.47 -24.30 -10.42
C LEU A 107 -9.01 -24.92 -9.10
N VAL A 108 -9.94 -25.36 -8.24
CA VAL A 108 -9.64 -25.98 -6.95
C VAL A 108 -8.67 -27.16 -7.17
N PRO A 109 -7.44 -27.10 -6.63
CA PRO A 109 -6.53 -28.23 -6.72
C PRO A 109 -7.15 -29.41 -5.97
N SER A 110 -7.44 -30.48 -6.72
CA SER A 110 -7.79 -31.76 -6.12
C SER A 110 -6.59 -32.28 -5.34
N GLN A 111 -6.79 -32.50 -4.03
CA GLN A 111 -5.97 -33.34 -3.14
C GLN A 111 -4.66 -32.72 -2.61
N GLU A 112 -4.67 -32.39 -1.31
CA GLU A 112 -3.72 -33.00 -0.40
C GLU A 112 -4.50 -33.62 0.78
N VAL A 113 -5.31 -34.64 0.48
CA VAL A 113 -5.67 -35.64 1.49
C VAL A 113 -4.46 -36.57 1.60
N ASN A 114 -3.48 -36.19 2.41
CA ASN A 114 -2.50 -37.15 2.92
C ASN A 114 -3.18 -37.94 4.04
N HIS A 115 -3.78 -39.06 3.65
CA HIS A 115 -3.85 -40.24 4.49
C HIS A 115 -2.42 -40.79 4.70
N GLU A 116 -2.05 -41.02 5.96
CA GLU A 116 -0.94 -41.82 6.53
C GLU A 116 -0.24 -40.98 7.61
N ASN A 117 -0.18 -41.35 8.90
CA ASN A 117 -0.40 -42.61 9.62
C ASN A 117 -0.78 -42.28 11.07
#